data_AF-A0A2C9LFB9-F1
#
_entry.id   AF-A0A2C9LFB9-F1
#
_cell.length_a   1.000
_cell.length_b   1.000
_cell.length_c   1.000
_cell.angle_alpha   90.00
_cell.angle_beta   90.00
_cell.angle_gamma   90.00
#
_symmetry.space_group_name_H-M   'P 1'
#
loop_
_entity.id
_entity.type
_entity.pdbx_description
1 polymer ?
#
loop_
_entity_poly.entity_id
_entity_poly.type
_entity_poly.pdbx_seq_one_letter_code
_entity_poly.pdbx_strand_id
1 'polypeptide(L)'
;MSSNGTCQCVDGYVGTYCQRLMEDCFDGYLNGGYRTDQTYWIKPLLASSAFKVYCQMSQGTGLTMIQLRTNANIDFNKTWQNYKTGFEVTEKDFWLGNDYIHWLTT
;
A
#
# COMPACT_ATOMS: atom_id res chain seq x y z
N MET A 1 2.33 15.05 -21.84
CA MET A 1 1.73 16.15 -22.63
C MET A 1 0.33 16.37 -22.07
N SER A 2 0.05 17.55 -21.53
CA SER A 2 -1.23 17.86 -20.86
C SER A 2 -2.33 18.07 -21.91
N SER A 3 -3.41 17.31 -21.80
CA SER A 3 -4.69 17.61 -22.44
C SER A 3 -5.76 17.60 -21.34
N ASN A 4 -6.41 18.75 -21.13
CA ASN A 4 -7.46 19.02 -20.11
C ASN A 4 -7.04 19.50 -18.71
N GLY A 5 -5.95 20.26 -18.57
CA GLY A 5 -5.72 21.06 -17.35
C GLY A 5 -5.36 20.27 -16.09
N THR A 6 -5.18 18.96 -16.20
CA THR A 6 -4.57 18.11 -15.18
C THR A 6 -3.10 17.89 -15.52
N CYS A 7 -2.21 18.19 -14.58
CA CYS A 7 -0.81 17.78 -14.68
C CYS A 7 -0.76 16.26 -14.75
N GLN A 8 -0.22 15.71 -15.84
CA GLN A 8 0.16 14.31 -15.88
C GLN A 8 1.46 14.17 -15.11
N CYS A 9 1.39 13.62 -13.90
CA CYS A 9 2.56 13.37 -13.09
C CYS A 9 3.38 12.21 -13.65
N VAL A 10 4.69 12.26 -13.45
CA VAL A 10 5.55 11.11 -13.73
C VAL A 10 5.23 9.98 -12.75
N ASP A 11 5.55 8.76 -13.17
CA ASP A 11 5.34 7.55 -12.40
C ASP A 11 5.93 7.66 -10.98
N GLY A 12 5.09 7.47 -9.95
CA GLY A 12 5.47 7.65 -8.54
C GLY A 12 5.10 9.01 -7.94
N TYR A 13 4.37 9.84 -8.69
CA TYR A 13 3.81 11.10 -8.20
C TYR A 13 2.30 11.17 -8.47
N VAL A 14 1.55 11.76 -7.54
CA VAL A 14 0.08 11.88 -7.63
C VAL A 14 -0.40 13.27 -7.20
N GLY A 15 -1.69 13.53 -7.47
CA GLY A 15 -2.35 14.77 -7.08
C GLY A 15 -2.12 15.92 -8.06
N THR A 16 -2.73 17.07 -7.76
CA THR A 16 -2.66 18.28 -8.60
C THR A 16 -1.27 18.91 -8.62
N TYR A 17 -0.47 18.68 -7.57
CA TYR A 17 0.88 19.25 -7.41
C TYR A 17 2.00 18.24 -7.65
N CYS A 18 1.68 17.04 -8.16
CA CYS A 18 2.63 15.94 -8.32
C CYS A 18 3.49 15.73 -7.06
N GLN A 19 2.83 15.27 -5.99
CA GLN A 19 3.49 14.91 -4.75
C GLN A 19 4.06 13.50 -4.85
N ARG A 20 5.25 13.27 -4.30
CA ARG A 20 5.89 11.95 -4.29
C ARG A 20 4.99 10.96 -3.54
N LEU A 21 4.75 9.79 -4.11
CA LEU A 21 4.14 8.68 -3.38
C LEU A 21 5.11 8.17 -2.31
N MET A 22 4.57 7.80 -1.15
CA MET A 22 5.39 7.13 -0.15
C MET A 22 5.79 5.73 -0.65
N GLU A 23 7.02 5.31 -0.34
CA GLU A 23 7.52 3.98 -0.74
C GLU A 23 6.88 2.87 0.11
N ASP A 24 6.72 3.16 1.40
CA ASP A 24 6.04 2.34 2.39
C ASP A 24 5.41 3.24 3.47
N CYS A 25 4.81 2.63 4.50
CA CYS A 25 4.16 3.39 5.57
C CYS A 25 5.17 4.11 6.48
N PHE A 26 6.41 3.63 6.56
CA PHE A 26 7.45 4.22 7.38
C PHE A 26 7.94 5.53 6.76
N ASP A 27 8.17 5.53 5.44
CA ASP A 27 8.44 6.72 4.65
C ASP A 27 7.30 7.74 4.73
N GLY A 28 6.06 7.27 4.62
CA GLY A 28 4.89 8.13 4.80
C GLY A 28 4.85 8.80 6.18
N TYR A 29 5.19 8.05 7.23
CA TYR A 29 5.22 8.59 8.57
C TYR A 29 6.37 9.61 8.77
N LEU A 30 7.59 9.28 8.33
CA LEU A 30 8.75 10.16 8.53
C LEU A 30 8.73 11.40 7.62
N ASN A 31 8.45 11.21 6.34
CA ASN A 31 8.67 12.23 5.31
C ASN A 31 7.37 12.78 4.71
N GLY A 32 6.27 12.03 4.78
CA GLY A 32 4.99 12.38 4.14
C GLY A 32 3.99 13.12 5.04
N GLY A 33 4.24 13.21 6.35
CA GLY A 33 3.32 13.85 7.30
C GLY A 33 2.04 13.04 7.59
N TYR A 34 2.00 11.77 7.16
CA TYR A 34 0.85 10.89 7.37
C TYR A 34 0.81 10.39 8.83
N ARG A 35 -0.36 10.52 9.49
CA ARG A 35 -0.53 10.22 10.94
C ARG A 35 -1.75 9.35 11.27
N THR A 36 -2.59 9.06 10.29
CA THR A 36 -3.85 8.34 10.51
C THR A 36 -3.72 6.88 10.10
N ASP A 37 -4.29 5.97 10.88
CA ASP A 37 -4.43 4.57 10.52
C ASP A 37 -5.50 4.42 9.44
N GLN A 38 -5.10 4.07 8.22
CA GLN A 38 -5.99 3.86 7.08
C GLN A 38 -5.22 3.23 5.90
N THR A 39 -5.95 2.96 4.83
CA THR A 39 -5.39 2.52 3.55
C THR A 39 -4.76 3.69 2.79
N TYR A 40 -3.50 3.55 2.39
CA TYR A 40 -2.76 4.52 1.55
C TYR A 40 -2.28 3.88 0.27
N TRP A 41 -2.08 4.71 -0.76
CA TRP A 41 -1.33 4.31 -1.94
C TRP A 41 0.17 4.44 -1.67
N ILE A 42 0.91 3.39 -2.00
CA ILE A 42 2.36 3.33 -1.91
C ILE A 42 2.94 2.93 -3.27
N LYS A 43 4.19 3.33 -3.53
CA LYS A 43 4.96 2.86 -4.68
C LYS A 43 6.39 2.52 -4.24
N PRO A 44 6.63 1.27 -3.80
CA PRO A 44 7.99 0.76 -3.61
C PRO A 44 8.80 0.89 -4.90
N LEU A 45 10.12 1.02 -4.77
CA LEU A 45 11.03 1.22 -5.90
C LEU A 45 10.90 0.14 -6.99
N LEU A 46 10.74 -1.12 -6.56
CA LEU A 46 10.64 -2.27 -7.47
C LEU A 46 9.22 -2.48 -8.04
N ALA A 47 8.23 -1.77 -7.52
CA ALA A 47 6.86 -1.89 -7.98
C ALA A 47 6.64 -1.08 -9.27
N SER A 48 6.23 -1.78 -10.33
CA SER A 48 5.91 -1.14 -11.62
C SER A 48 4.78 -0.12 -11.51
N SER A 49 3.79 -0.39 -10.66
CA SER A 49 2.65 0.48 -10.38
C SER A 49 2.45 0.65 -8.87
N ALA A 50 1.87 1.80 -8.48
CA ALA A 50 1.43 1.99 -7.11
C ALA A 50 0.33 0.99 -6.72
N PHE A 51 0.28 0.61 -5.45
CA PHE A 51 -0.76 -0.25 -4.90
C PHE A 51 -1.17 0.22 -3.50
N LYS A 52 -2.28 -0.31 -2.99
CA LYS A 52 -2.81 0.08 -1.68
C LYS A 52 -2.27 -0.81 -0.57
N VAL A 53 -1.96 -0.23 0.58
CA VAL A 53 -1.65 -0.94 1.82
C VAL A 53 -2.35 -0.28 2.99
N TYR A 54 -2.72 -1.08 4.00
CA TYR A 54 -3.15 -0.54 5.27
C TYR A 54 -1.93 -0.14 6.10
N CYS A 55 -1.87 1.13 6.50
CA CYS A 55 -0.82 1.66 7.36
C CYS A 55 -1.31 1.84 8.78
N GLN A 56 -0.54 1.35 9.74
CA GLN A 56 -0.69 1.71 11.16
C GLN A 56 0.31 2.80 11.52
N MET A 57 -0.16 4.05 11.52
CA MET A 57 0.61 5.26 11.81
C MET A 57 0.56 5.64 13.30
N SER A 58 -0.52 5.30 13.99
CA SER A 58 -0.84 5.70 15.37
C SER A 58 0.18 5.24 16.42
N GLN A 59 0.95 4.19 16.10
CA GLN A 59 2.01 3.65 16.96
C GLN A 59 3.35 4.40 16.83
N GLY A 60 3.40 5.46 16.01
CA GLY A 60 4.57 6.31 15.88
C GLY A 60 5.69 5.76 14.99
N THR A 61 5.46 4.63 14.32
CA THR A 61 6.44 3.99 13.44
C THR A 61 6.01 3.99 11.98
N GLY A 62 4.71 3.94 11.68
CA GLY A 62 4.23 3.78 10.30
C GLY A 62 4.46 2.36 9.79
N LEU A 63 3.70 1.40 10.32
CA LEU A 63 3.84 -0.01 9.94
C LEU A 63 2.99 -0.32 8.70
N THR A 64 3.61 -0.94 7.70
CA THR A 64 2.91 -1.54 6.56
C THR A 64 2.38 -2.91 6.95
N MET A 65 1.06 -3.04 7.02
CA MET A 65 0.42 -4.31 7.39
C MET A 65 0.39 -5.24 6.17
N ILE A 66 1.10 -6.37 6.24
CA ILE A 66 1.11 -7.40 5.18
C ILE A 66 0.00 -8.44 5.34
N GLN A 67 -0.48 -8.60 6.57
CA GLN A 67 -1.57 -9.49 6.95
C GLN A 67 -2.24 -8.94 8.21
N LEU A 68 -3.57 -8.97 8.25
CA LEU A 68 -4.34 -8.71 9.46
C LEU A 68 -5.46 -9.74 9.60
N ARG A 69 -5.74 -10.15 10.84
CA ARG A 69 -6.83 -11.06 11.21
C ARG A 69 -7.52 -10.54 12.45
N THR A 70 -8.69 -9.97 12.28
CA THR A 70 -9.60 -9.53 13.34
C THR A 70 -10.72 -10.52 13.58
N ASN A 71 -11.23 -11.20 12.54
CA ASN A 71 -12.26 -12.22 12.68
C ASN A 71 -11.87 -13.51 11.93
N ALA A 72 -12.09 -14.67 12.55
CA ALA A 72 -11.74 -15.98 11.98
C ALA A 72 -12.65 -16.44 10.81
N ASN A 73 -13.47 -15.54 10.24
CA ASN A 73 -14.43 -15.84 9.18
C ASN A 73 -13.83 -15.88 7.77
N ILE A 74 -12.51 -15.73 7.63
CA ILE A 74 -11.83 -15.94 6.34
C ILE A 74 -11.10 -17.28 6.36
N ASP A 75 -11.37 -18.07 5.33
CA ASP A 75 -10.57 -19.24 5.02
C ASP A 75 -9.22 -18.85 4.38
N PHE A 76 -8.14 -19.07 5.12
CA PHE A 76 -6.75 -18.90 4.66
C PHE A 76 -6.23 -20.14 3.93
N ASN A 77 -7.01 -21.21 3.80
CA ASN A 77 -6.69 -22.33 2.93
C ASN A 77 -6.96 -21.95 1.45
N LYS A 78 -6.05 -21.14 0.90
CA LYS A 78 -6.14 -20.62 -0.46
C LYS A 78 -5.06 -21.21 -1.36
N THR A 79 -5.31 -21.19 -2.67
CA THR A 79 -4.32 -21.59 -3.68
C THR A 79 -3.09 -20.68 -3.66
N TRP A 80 -1.97 -21.17 -4.20
CA TRP A 80 -0.77 -20.37 -4.40
C TRP A 80 -1.05 -19.06 -5.16
N GLN A 81 -1.91 -19.11 -6.18
CA GLN A 81 -2.25 -17.93 -6.97
C GLN A 81 -2.90 -16.83 -6.13
N ASN A 82 -3.80 -17.18 -5.20
CA ASN A 82 -4.40 -16.22 -4.28
C ASN A 82 -3.35 -15.62 -3.33
N TYR A 83 -2.43 -16.44 -2.80
CA TYR A 83 -1.33 -15.92 -1.97
C TYR A 83 -0.37 -15.03 -2.76
N LYS A 84 -0.15 -15.29 -4.05
CA LYS A 84 0.68 -14.47 -4.93
C LYS A 84 0.10 -13.07 -5.12
N THR A 85 -1.20 -12.97 -5.45
CA THR A 85 -1.88 -11.71 -5.78
C THR A 85 -2.59 -11.03 -4.61
N GLY A 86 -2.70 -11.70 -3.46
CA GLY A 86 -3.44 -11.19 -2.30
C GLY A 86 -4.92 -11.54 -2.32
N PHE A 87 -5.55 -11.40 -1.15
CA PHE A 87 -7.00 -11.57 -0.95
C PHE A 87 -7.48 -10.77 0.26
N GLU A 88 -8.66 -10.17 0.16
CA GLU A 88 -9.28 -9.35 1.21
C GLU A 88 -10.78 -9.63 1.32
N VAL A 89 -11.34 -9.53 2.53
CA VAL A 89 -12.80 -9.45 2.75
C VAL A 89 -13.18 -8.13 3.40
N THR A 90 -12.30 -7.58 4.23
CA THR A 90 -12.40 -6.24 4.81
C THR A 90 -11.00 -5.62 4.86
N GLU A 91 -10.91 -4.31 5.13
CA GLU A 91 -9.63 -3.63 5.40
C GLU A 91 -8.85 -4.22 6.59
N LYS A 92 -9.49 -5.07 7.40
CA LYS A 92 -8.91 -5.67 8.61
C LYS A 92 -8.74 -7.18 8.57
N ASP A 93 -9.13 -7.83 7.48
CA ASP A 93 -8.94 -9.26 7.28
C ASP A 93 -8.46 -9.50 5.85
N PHE A 94 -7.14 -9.61 5.67
CA PHE A 94 -6.52 -9.70 4.36
C PHE A 94 -5.13 -10.36 4.39
N TRP A 95 -4.70 -10.80 3.20
CA TRP A 95 -3.32 -11.09 2.84
C TRP A 95 -2.92 -10.17 1.69
N LEU A 96 -1.85 -9.39 1.87
CA LEU A 96 -1.45 -8.37 0.89
C LEU A 96 -1.11 -8.98 -0.48
N GLY A 97 -0.41 -10.12 -0.48
CA GLY A 97 0.05 -10.80 -1.68
C GLY A 97 1.57 -10.87 -1.75
N ASN A 98 2.11 -12.04 -2.10
CA ASN A 98 3.54 -12.32 -2.06
C ASN A 98 4.33 -11.44 -3.02
N ASP A 99 3.78 -11.10 -4.19
CA ASP A 99 4.47 -10.23 -5.15
C ASP A 99 4.65 -8.82 -4.56
N TYR A 100 3.61 -8.29 -3.90
CA TYR A 100 3.68 -6.98 -3.23
C TYR A 100 4.60 -6.99 -2.01
N ILE A 101 4.57 -8.07 -1.21
CA ILE A 101 5.49 -8.24 -0.08
C ILE A 101 6.93 -8.28 -0.59
N HIS A 102 7.21 -9.00 -1.67
CA HIS A 102 8.54 -9.06 -2.26
C HIS A 102 9.03 -7.67 -2.69
N TRP A 103 8.17 -6.84 -3.28
CA TRP A 103 8.52 -5.46 -3.65
C TRP A 103 8.74 -4.53 -2.46
N LEU A 104 8.20 -4.86 -1.29
CA LEU A 104 8.39 -4.10 -0.04
C LEU A 104 9.67 -4.46 0.70
N THR A 105 10.17 -5.68 0.54
CA THR A 105 11.24 -6.23 1.39
C THR A 105 12.57 -6.44 0.68
N THR A 106 12.69 -6.03 -0.59
CA THR A 106 13.88 -6.22 -1.42
C THR A 106 14.40 -4.88 -1.90
#